data_AF-R4T400-F1
#
_entry.id   AF-R4T400-F1
#
_cell.length_a   1.000
_cell.length_b   1.000
_cell.length_c   1.000
_cell.angle_alpha   90.00
_cell.angle_beta   90.00
_cell.angle_gamma   90.00
#
_symmetry.space_group_name_H-M   'P 1'
#
loop_
_entity.id
_entity.type
_entity.pdbx_description
1 polymer ?
#
loop_
_entity_poly.entity_id
_entity_poly.type
_entity_poly.pdbx_seq_one_letter_code
_entity_poly.pdbx_strand_id
1 'polypeptide(L)'
;MARAFVAQCLHEADRRWEQDFPLEGDTRDELVAAIVSALGGMDRGFGNVAFELLMRGGGSRVVDRRRAAWSEAAAPMAGDVLLYLTRGSGLRDFIADRIAAIDTPVVVLAHSLGGIAALELLIERSLSNVEQLVTVGSQAPLLYELNALPTLPYGRPLPTSVPDWVNIYDPRDLLAYVGSGVFPDPERVRVRDLAVNNRAPFPRVHSSYFAKKNKRFYGLLNQVLP
;
A
#
# COMPACT_ATOMS: atom_id res chain seq x y z
N MET A 1 19.18 -0.66 21.54
CA MET A 1 18.95 0.70 22.06
C MET A 1 18.66 1.71 20.95
N ALA A 2 19.54 1.96 19.98
CA ALA A 2 19.34 3.01 18.96
C ALA A 2 18.06 2.80 18.13
N ARG A 3 17.79 1.55 17.71
CA ARG A 3 16.53 1.23 16.99
C ARG A 3 15.28 1.45 17.83
N ALA A 4 15.30 1.02 19.09
CA ALA A 4 14.17 1.18 20.00
C ALA A 4 13.93 2.65 20.34
N PHE A 5 15.01 3.42 20.52
CA PHE A 5 14.96 4.86 20.72
C PHE A 5 14.36 5.58 19.50
N VAL A 6 14.86 5.30 18.28
CA VAL A 6 14.29 5.88 17.05
C VAL A 6 12.82 5.48 16.88
N ALA A 7 12.46 4.23 17.17
CA ALA A 7 11.06 3.79 17.13
C ALA A 7 10.18 4.57 18.14
N GLN A 8 10.66 4.79 19.36
CA GLN A 8 9.93 5.58 20.36
C GLN A 8 9.82 7.06 19.95
N CYS A 9 10.90 7.65 19.41
CA CYS A 9 10.87 9.02 18.91
C CYS A 9 9.88 9.18 17.75
N LEU A 10 9.83 8.23 16.82
CA LEU A 10 8.83 8.23 15.75
C LEU A 10 7.42 8.09 16.31
N HIS A 11 7.22 7.18 17.25
CA HIS A 11 5.92 7.02 17.90
C HIS A 11 5.45 8.31 18.59
N GLU A 12 6.32 8.99 19.33
CA GLU A 12 5.98 10.27 19.97
C GLU A 12 5.81 11.42 18.96
N ALA A 13 6.58 11.43 17.87
CA ALA A 13 6.42 12.40 16.80
C ALA A 13 5.05 12.24 16.13
N ASP A 14 4.67 11.01 15.78
CA ASP A 14 3.38 10.69 15.16
C ASP A 14 2.22 11.13 16.06
N ARG A 15 2.36 10.83 17.36
CA ARG A 15 1.36 11.18 18.36
C ARG A 15 1.27 12.68 18.61
N ARG A 16 2.37 13.43 18.45
CA ARG A 16 2.41 14.89 18.65
C ARG A 16 1.89 15.65 17.42
N TRP A 17 2.09 15.11 16.23
CA TRP A 17 1.77 15.77 14.97
C TRP A 17 0.48 15.22 14.33
N GLU A 18 -0.14 14.22 14.96
CA GLU A 18 -1.37 13.54 14.49
C GLU A 18 -1.27 13.03 13.04
N GLN A 19 -0.05 12.77 12.58
CA GLN A 19 0.26 12.27 11.24
C GLN A 19 1.57 11.49 11.28
N ASP A 20 1.77 10.59 10.32
CA ASP A 20 3.03 9.86 10.17
C ASP A 20 4.18 10.84 9.86
N PHE A 21 5.11 11.00 10.80
CA PHE A 21 6.35 11.75 10.56
C PHE A 21 7.10 11.11 9.39
N PRO A 22 7.58 11.85 8.37
CA PRO A 22 8.05 11.30 7.10
C PRO A 22 9.47 10.69 7.21
N LEU A 23 9.63 9.69 8.07
CA LEU A 23 10.84 8.90 8.22
C LEU A 23 10.60 7.44 7.82
N GLU A 24 11.11 7.10 6.64
CA GLU A 24 10.87 5.83 5.95
C GLU A 24 11.92 4.77 6.30
N GLY A 25 11.75 3.51 5.88
CA GLY A 25 12.60 2.38 6.30
C GLY A 25 14.10 2.58 6.08
N ASP A 26 14.52 2.98 4.86
CA ASP A 26 15.94 3.17 4.54
C ASP A 26 16.51 4.44 5.22
N THR A 27 15.76 5.55 5.24
CA THR A 27 16.13 6.79 5.93
C THR A 27 16.20 6.60 7.46
N ARG A 28 15.31 5.78 8.03
CA ARG A 28 15.33 5.38 9.44
C ARG A 28 16.56 4.54 9.74
N ASP A 29 16.90 3.59 8.88
CA ASP A 29 18.08 2.75 9.08
C ASP A 29 19.38 3.60 9.00
N GLU A 30 19.44 4.60 8.12
CA GLU A 30 20.51 5.61 8.12
C GLU A 30 20.54 6.45 9.41
N LEU A 31 19.39 6.91 9.91
CA LEU A 31 19.31 7.64 11.18
C LEU A 31 19.79 6.77 12.35
N VAL A 32 19.36 5.51 12.40
CA VAL A 32 19.83 4.53 13.39
C VAL A 32 21.34 4.37 13.29
N ALA A 33 21.89 4.21 12.08
CA ALA A 33 23.33 4.07 11.87
C ALA A 33 24.10 5.31 12.34
N ALA A 34 23.59 6.52 12.05
CA ALA A 34 24.18 7.77 12.53
C ALA A 34 24.18 7.85 14.07
N ILE A 35 23.08 7.47 14.71
CA ILE A 35 22.96 7.42 16.18
C ILE A 35 23.92 6.38 16.78
N VAL A 36 23.99 5.18 16.20
CA VAL A 36 24.94 4.13 16.65
C VAL A 36 26.39 4.60 16.50
N SER A 37 26.71 5.26 15.38
CA SER A 37 28.04 5.82 15.14
C SER A 37 28.39 6.92 16.14
N ALA A 38 27.45 7.82 16.43
CA ALA A 38 27.63 8.87 17.43
C ALA A 38 27.77 8.31 18.86
N LEU A 39 27.14 7.17 19.15
CA LEU A 39 27.14 6.53 20.48
C LEU A 39 28.24 5.47 20.66
N GLY A 40 29.22 5.37 19.76
CA GLY A 40 30.37 4.48 19.93
C GLY A 40 30.11 3.00 19.64
N GLY A 41 29.08 2.66 18.87
CA GLY A 41 28.99 1.36 18.18
C GLY A 41 28.40 0.17 18.93
N MET A 42 27.82 0.33 20.13
CA MET A 42 27.23 -0.81 20.87
C MET A 42 25.70 -0.75 20.94
N ASP A 43 25.04 -1.55 20.11
CA ASP A 43 23.60 -1.80 20.23
C ASP A 43 23.36 -3.16 20.92
N ARG A 44 23.32 -3.18 22.26
CA ARG A 44 22.87 -4.35 23.05
C ARG A 44 21.47 -4.12 23.60
N GLY A 45 20.59 -5.09 23.36
CA GLY A 45 19.15 -5.01 23.56
C GLY A 45 18.69 -5.17 25.01
N PHE A 46 17.59 -4.49 25.35
CA PHE A 46 16.74 -4.79 26.50
C PHE A 46 15.29 -4.82 26.00
N GLY A 47 14.82 -6.02 25.63
CA GLY A 47 13.48 -6.24 25.07
C GLY A 47 12.36 -6.30 26.11
N ASN A 48 12.69 -6.44 27.40
CA ASN A 48 11.67 -6.81 28.41
C ASN A 48 11.04 -5.62 29.16
N VAL A 49 11.68 -4.45 29.19
CA VAL A 49 11.19 -3.28 29.96
C VAL A 49 10.07 -2.54 29.21
N ALA A 50 10.11 -2.52 27.88
CA ALA A 50 9.11 -1.83 27.05
C ALA A 50 7.76 -2.55 27.04
N PHE A 51 7.77 -3.89 27.15
CA PHE A 51 6.55 -4.71 27.17
C PHE A 51 5.74 -4.51 28.46
N GLU A 52 6.40 -4.35 29.61
CA GLU A 52 5.73 -4.09 30.90
C GLU A 52 5.07 -2.70 30.98
N LEU A 53 5.67 -1.69 30.33
CA LEU A 53 5.11 -0.34 30.26
C LEU A 53 3.86 -0.26 29.38
N LEU A 54 3.79 -1.08 28.33
CA LEU A 54 2.67 -1.11 27.39
C LEU A 54 1.38 -1.68 28.01
N MET A 55 1.51 -2.57 28.99
CA MET A 55 0.37 -3.29 29.60
C MET A 55 -0.29 -2.55 30.78
N ARG A 56 0.23 -1.40 31.22
CA ARG A 56 -0.32 -0.63 32.36
C ARG A 56 -1.42 0.38 31.99
N GLY A 57 -1.87 0.42 30.75
CA GLY A 57 -2.86 1.36 30.24
C GLY A 57 -4.28 0.81 30.09
N GLY A 58 -4.83 0.16 31.12
CA GLY A 58 -6.23 -0.29 31.16
C GLY A 58 -7.17 0.80 31.65
N GLY A 59 -7.99 1.38 30.77
CA GLY A 59 -9.09 2.28 31.15
C GLY A 59 -9.91 2.73 29.95
N SER A 60 -11.24 2.62 30.02
CA SER A 60 -12.18 2.88 28.91
C SER A 60 -11.99 4.24 28.23
N ARG A 61 -11.56 5.28 28.96
CA ARG A 61 -11.30 6.62 28.42
C ARG A 61 -10.08 6.71 27.49
N VAL A 62 -9.10 5.83 27.66
CA VAL A 62 -7.94 5.73 26.74
C VAL A 62 -8.37 5.03 25.46
N VAL A 63 -9.28 4.06 25.54
CA VAL A 63 -9.90 3.41 24.38
C VAL A 63 -10.78 4.41 23.61
N ASP A 64 -11.56 5.24 24.30
CA ASP A 64 -12.42 6.25 23.65
C ASP A 64 -11.61 7.32 22.89
N ARG A 65 -10.51 7.83 23.47
CA ARG A 65 -9.61 8.78 22.77
C ARG A 65 -8.83 8.12 21.64
N ARG A 66 -8.40 6.86 21.81
CA ARG A 66 -7.73 6.09 20.75
C ARG A 66 -8.68 5.80 19.59
N ARG A 67 -9.95 5.52 19.88
CA ARG A 67 -10.99 5.27 18.87
C ARG A 67 -11.25 6.51 18.01
N ALA A 68 -11.38 7.69 18.61
CA ALA A 68 -11.60 8.93 17.87
C ALA A 68 -10.43 9.24 16.91
N ALA A 69 -9.19 9.22 17.40
CA ALA A 69 -8.00 9.50 16.60
C ALA A 69 -7.76 8.45 15.48
N TRP A 70 -8.07 7.17 15.74
CA TRP A 70 -7.95 6.12 14.72
C TRP A 70 -9.04 6.24 13.65
N SER A 71 -10.27 6.54 14.07
CA SER A 71 -11.36 6.84 13.14
C SER A 71 -11.03 8.08 12.31
N GLU A 72 -10.48 9.14 12.89
CA GLU A 72 -10.20 10.41 12.18
C GLU A 72 -9.05 10.27 11.17
N ALA A 73 -8.04 9.45 11.47
CA ALA A 73 -6.94 9.16 10.54
C ALA A 73 -7.31 8.14 9.45
N ALA A 74 -8.16 7.15 9.74
CA ALA A 74 -8.54 6.09 8.79
C ALA A 74 -9.84 6.40 8.01
N ALA A 75 -10.72 7.27 8.54
CA ALA A 75 -11.99 7.62 7.91
C ALA A 75 -11.84 8.30 6.54
N PRO A 76 -10.84 9.15 6.27
CA PRO A 76 -10.65 9.72 4.93
C PRO A 76 -10.38 8.62 3.89
N MET A 77 -9.43 7.71 4.16
CA MET A 77 -9.14 6.60 3.23
C MET A 77 -10.32 5.65 3.06
N ALA A 78 -10.99 5.26 4.14
CA ALA A 78 -12.18 4.41 4.07
C ALA A 78 -13.33 5.13 3.34
N GLY A 79 -13.50 6.43 3.56
CA GLY A 79 -14.48 7.28 2.89
C GLY A 79 -14.24 7.38 1.39
N ASP A 80 -12.98 7.58 0.97
CA ASP A 80 -12.60 7.63 -0.44
C ASP A 80 -12.87 6.30 -1.16
N VAL A 81 -12.57 5.17 -0.51
CA VAL A 81 -12.90 3.84 -1.05
C VAL A 81 -14.42 3.69 -1.18
N LEU A 82 -15.20 4.02 -0.16
CA LEU A 82 -16.67 3.92 -0.22
C LEU A 82 -17.26 4.86 -1.29
N LEU A 83 -16.73 6.07 -1.41
CA LEU A 83 -17.14 7.02 -2.43
C LEU A 83 -16.82 6.47 -3.83
N TYR A 84 -15.63 5.89 -4.01
CA TYR A 84 -15.24 5.25 -5.26
C TYR A 84 -16.15 4.05 -5.59
N LEU A 85 -16.42 3.16 -4.63
CA LEU A 85 -17.28 2.00 -4.87
C LEU A 85 -18.71 2.40 -5.28
N THR A 86 -19.18 3.56 -4.83
CA THR A 86 -20.54 4.05 -5.15
C THR A 86 -20.60 5.00 -6.34
N ARG A 87 -19.51 5.72 -6.65
CA ARG A 87 -19.47 6.82 -7.64
C ARG A 87 -18.15 6.89 -8.43
N GLY A 88 -17.47 5.76 -8.58
CA GLY A 88 -16.11 5.69 -9.14
C GLY A 88 -16.01 5.89 -10.65
N SER A 89 -17.12 5.89 -11.40
CA SER A 89 -17.09 6.03 -12.86
C SER A 89 -16.38 7.30 -13.32
N GLY A 90 -16.59 8.43 -12.64
CA GLY A 90 -15.92 9.69 -12.98
C GLY A 90 -14.39 9.65 -12.83
N LEU A 91 -13.87 8.89 -11.85
CA LEU A 91 -12.43 8.67 -11.73
C LEU A 91 -11.91 7.79 -12.86
N ARG A 92 -12.65 6.75 -13.24
CA ARG A 92 -12.29 5.87 -14.36
C ARG A 92 -12.33 6.61 -15.70
N ASP A 93 -13.33 7.46 -15.92
CA ASP A 93 -13.42 8.36 -17.07
C ASP A 93 -12.19 9.27 -17.16
N PHE A 94 -11.85 9.92 -16.05
CA PHE A 94 -10.66 10.77 -16.00
C PHE A 94 -9.38 10.01 -16.35
N ILE A 95 -9.19 8.80 -15.81
CA ILE A 95 -8.02 7.97 -16.12
C ILE A 95 -8.03 7.57 -17.61
N ALA A 96 -9.19 7.16 -18.14
CA ALA A 96 -9.34 6.80 -19.54
C ALA A 96 -8.97 7.96 -20.48
N ASP A 97 -9.45 9.18 -20.19
CA ASP A 97 -9.12 10.37 -20.97
C ASP A 97 -7.62 10.67 -20.98
N ARG A 98 -6.95 10.45 -19.83
CA ARG A 98 -5.48 10.62 -19.74
C ARG A 98 -4.72 9.58 -20.52
N ILE A 99 -5.17 8.33 -20.52
CA ILE A 99 -4.56 7.25 -21.30
C ILE A 99 -4.80 7.47 -22.80
N ALA A 100 -5.99 7.89 -23.20
CA ALA A 100 -6.34 8.15 -24.60
C ALA A 100 -5.55 9.31 -25.22
N ALA A 101 -5.06 10.24 -24.41
CA ALA A 101 -4.22 11.34 -24.85
C ALA A 101 -2.75 10.94 -25.12
N ILE A 102 -2.39 9.66 -24.94
CA ILE A 102 -1.03 9.14 -25.14
C ILE A 102 -1.02 8.22 -26.37
N ASP A 103 -0.33 8.66 -27.42
CA ASP A 103 -0.26 7.95 -28.72
C ASP A 103 0.70 6.75 -28.73
N THR A 104 1.49 6.57 -27.67
CA THR A 104 2.43 5.46 -27.50
C THR A 104 1.88 4.41 -26.55
N PRO A 105 2.46 3.20 -26.54
CA PRO A 105 2.17 2.23 -25.49
C PRO A 105 2.29 2.80 -24.07
N VAL A 106 1.39 2.38 -23.19
CA VAL A 106 1.23 2.87 -21.81
C VAL A 106 1.35 1.71 -20.83
N VAL A 107 2.13 1.92 -19.78
CA VAL A 107 2.09 1.10 -18.56
C VAL A 107 1.38 1.90 -17.47
N VAL A 108 0.32 1.31 -16.89
CA VAL A 108 -0.44 1.95 -15.81
C VAL A 108 0.15 1.52 -14.47
N LEU A 109 0.86 2.43 -13.80
CA LEU A 109 1.34 2.24 -12.43
C LEU A 109 0.36 2.90 -11.45
N ALA A 110 -0.25 2.10 -10.57
CA ALA A 110 -1.32 2.57 -9.71
C ALA A 110 -1.16 2.05 -8.27
N HIS A 111 -1.37 2.92 -7.28
CA HIS A 111 -1.19 2.63 -5.86
C HIS A 111 -2.52 2.66 -5.11
N SER A 112 -2.71 1.73 -4.16
CA SER A 112 -3.86 1.70 -3.25
C SER A 112 -5.19 1.80 -4.01
N LEU A 113 -6.03 2.81 -3.70
CA LEU A 113 -7.29 3.10 -4.39
C LEU A 113 -7.13 3.29 -5.90
N GLY A 114 -6.03 3.91 -6.34
CA GLY A 114 -5.75 4.06 -7.77
C GLY A 114 -5.63 2.71 -8.47
N GLY A 115 -5.13 1.67 -7.78
CA GLY A 115 -5.06 0.32 -8.31
C GLY A 115 -6.44 -0.31 -8.52
N ILE A 116 -7.40 -0.03 -7.63
CA ILE A 116 -8.79 -0.45 -7.82
C ILE A 116 -9.36 0.25 -9.06
N ALA A 117 -9.21 1.57 -9.14
CA ALA A 117 -9.73 2.37 -10.25
C ALA A 117 -9.15 1.95 -11.61
N ALA A 118 -7.84 1.71 -11.67
CA ALA A 118 -7.16 1.26 -12.87
C ALA A 118 -7.63 -0.14 -13.31
N LEU A 119 -7.72 -1.10 -12.39
CA LEU A 119 -8.19 -2.45 -12.72
C LEU A 119 -9.64 -2.43 -13.23
N GLU A 120 -10.53 -1.75 -12.51
CA GLU A 120 -11.94 -1.65 -12.90
C GLU A 120 -12.13 -0.92 -14.24
N LEU A 121 -11.31 0.08 -14.53
CA LEU A 121 -11.30 0.72 -15.85
C LEU A 121 -10.95 -0.28 -16.95
N LEU A 122 -9.89 -1.09 -16.75
CA LEU A 122 -9.43 -2.06 -17.75
C LEU A 122 -10.36 -3.27 -17.89
N ILE A 123 -11.17 -3.55 -16.87
CA ILE A 123 -12.28 -4.51 -16.94
C ILE A 123 -13.44 -3.91 -17.74
N GLU A 124 -13.81 -2.67 -17.44
CA GLU A 124 -14.96 -1.98 -18.05
C GLU A 124 -14.70 -1.60 -19.52
N ARG A 125 -13.45 -1.26 -19.86
CA ARG A 125 -13.04 -0.72 -21.17
C ARG A 125 -11.79 -1.41 -21.67
N SER A 126 -11.83 -1.87 -22.91
CA SER A 126 -10.64 -2.33 -23.63
C SER A 126 -9.85 -1.11 -24.10
N LEU A 127 -8.69 -0.86 -23.47
CA LEU A 127 -7.75 0.21 -23.84
C LEU A 127 -6.52 -0.41 -24.50
N SER A 128 -6.52 -0.49 -25.83
CA SER A 128 -5.52 -1.25 -26.59
C SER A 128 -4.10 -0.69 -26.54
N ASN A 129 -3.92 0.57 -26.13
CA ASN A 129 -2.60 1.16 -25.91
C ASN A 129 -2.03 0.85 -24.52
N VAL A 130 -2.77 0.20 -23.62
CA VAL A 130 -2.27 -0.22 -22.30
C VAL A 130 -1.68 -1.61 -22.39
N GLU A 131 -0.35 -1.72 -22.27
CA GLU A 131 0.36 -3.00 -22.40
C GLU A 131 0.50 -3.74 -21.06
N GLN A 132 0.45 -3.01 -19.94
CA GLN A 132 0.62 -3.61 -18.62
C GLN A 132 -0.07 -2.78 -17.52
N LEU A 133 -0.64 -3.48 -16.55
CA LEU A 133 -1.08 -2.92 -15.28
C LEU A 133 -0.07 -3.28 -14.19
N VAL A 134 0.45 -2.28 -13.47
CA VAL A 134 1.26 -2.46 -12.26
C VAL A 134 0.51 -1.86 -11.07
N THR A 135 0.04 -2.72 -10.17
CA THR A 135 -0.56 -2.26 -8.91
C THR A 135 0.47 -2.30 -7.78
N VAL A 136 0.37 -1.35 -6.85
CA VAL A 136 1.22 -1.30 -5.66
C VAL A 136 0.34 -1.14 -4.43
N GLY A 137 0.42 -2.09 -3.50
CA GLY A 137 -0.36 -2.03 -2.26
C GLY A 137 -1.87 -1.91 -2.48
N SER A 138 -2.44 -2.63 -3.45
CA SER A 138 -3.85 -2.46 -3.83
C SER A 138 -4.79 -3.44 -3.12
N GLN A 139 -6.04 -2.98 -2.93
CA GLN A 139 -7.13 -3.74 -2.33
C GLN A 139 -8.01 -4.47 -3.37
N ALA A 140 -7.71 -4.33 -4.66
CA ALA A 140 -8.56 -4.86 -5.73
C ALA A 140 -8.84 -6.38 -5.63
N PRO A 141 -7.86 -7.25 -5.29
CA PRO A 141 -8.14 -8.68 -5.09
C PRO A 141 -9.14 -8.95 -3.97
N LEU A 142 -8.99 -8.30 -2.81
CA LEU A 142 -9.95 -8.43 -1.70
C LEU A 142 -11.35 -8.03 -2.13
N LEU A 143 -11.47 -6.89 -2.81
CA LEU A 143 -12.78 -6.39 -3.26
C LEU A 143 -13.44 -7.35 -4.25
N TYR A 144 -12.69 -8.04 -5.09
CA TYR A 144 -13.24 -9.09 -5.94
C TYR A 144 -13.78 -10.26 -5.12
N GLU A 145 -13.00 -10.78 -4.16
CA GLU A 145 -13.44 -11.89 -3.29
C GLU A 145 -14.69 -11.54 -2.47
N LEU A 146 -14.81 -10.28 -2.06
CA LEU A 146 -15.99 -9.77 -1.36
C LEU A 146 -17.19 -9.47 -2.27
N ASN A 147 -17.09 -9.74 -3.58
CA ASN A 147 -18.08 -9.35 -4.58
C ASN A 147 -18.41 -7.84 -4.53
N ALA A 148 -17.39 -7.04 -4.26
CA ALA A 148 -17.51 -5.61 -4.01
C ALA A 148 -16.97 -4.75 -5.17
N LEU A 149 -16.35 -5.33 -6.21
CA LEU A 149 -15.99 -4.58 -7.42
C LEU A 149 -17.25 -4.26 -8.25
N PRO A 150 -17.58 -2.97 -8.48
CA PRO A 150 -18.70 -2.57 -9.32
C PRO A 150 -18.74 -3.18 -10.72
N THR A 151 -17.57 -3.38 -11.34
CA THR A 151 -17.43 -3.77 -12.75
C THR A 151 -17.24 -5.28 -12.97
N LEU A 152 -16.96 -6.06 -11.90
CA LEU A 152 -16.69 -7.48 -12.00
C LEU A 152 -17.30 -8.27 -10.83
N PRO A 153 -18.45 -8.95 -11.04
CA PRO A 153 -19.02 -9.84 -10.05
C PRO A 153 -18.08 -11.00 -9.72
N TYR A 154 -18.10 -11.44 -8.45
CA TYR A 154 -17.37 -12.62 -7.99
C TYR A 154 -17.74 -13.87 -8.79
N GLY A 155 -16.76 -14.72 -9.03
CA GLY A 155 -16.85 -15.92 -9.85
C GLY A 155 -16.73 -15.65 -11.36
N ARG A 156 -16.62 -14.40 -11.80
CA ARG A 156 -16.32 -14.06 -13.19
C ARG A 156 -14.81 -13.96 -13.43
N PRO A 157 -14.28 -14.54 -14.51
CA PRO A 157 -12.88 -14.37 -14.86
C PRO A 157 -12.59 -12.92 -15.24
N LEU A 158 -11.32 -12.52 -15.15
CA LEU A 158 -10.87 -11.26 -15.76
C LEU A 158 -11.14 -11.31 -17.28
N PRO A 159 -11.68 -10.23 -17.89
CA PRO A 159 -11.80 -10.15 -19.35
C PRO A 159 -10.44 -10.30 -20.03
N THR A 160 -10.40 -10.92 -21.21
CA THR A 160 -9.16 -11.08 -21.99
C THR A 160 -8.58 -9.75 -22.50
N SER A 161 -9.35 -8.66 -22.41
CA SER A 161 -8.88 -7.29 -22.68
C SER A 161 -8.04 -6.70 -21.55
N VAL A 162 -8.06 -7.30 -20.35
CA VAL A 162 -7.19 -6.87 -19.25
C VAL A 162 -5.76 -7.27 -19.61
N PRO A 163 -4.79 -6.33 -19.62
CA PRO A 163 -3.41 -6.61 -19.96
C PRO A 163 -2.72 -7.45 -18.88
N ASP A 164 -1.47 -7.84 -19.13
CA ASP A 164 -0.64 -8.47 -18.11
C ASP A 164 -0.60 -7.62 -16.83
N TRP A 165 -0.81 -8.27 -15.69
CA TRP A 165 -0.93 -7.58 -14.41
C TRP A 165 0.18 -8.00 -13.45
N VAL A 166 1.00 -7.03 -13.04
CA VAL A 166 1.97 -7.18 -11.96
C VAL A 166 1.43 -6.53 -10.69
N ASN A 167 1.35 -7.29 -9.60
CA ASN A 167 0.92 -6.78 -8.31
C ASN A 167 2.08 -6.76 -7.32
N ILE A 168 2.51 -5.56 -6.91
CA ILE A 168 3.59 -5.36 -5.94
C ILE A 168 2.99 -5.14 -4.55
N TYR A 169 3.44 -5.91 -3.56
CA TYR A 169 2.92 -5.84 -2.19
C TYR A 169 4.04 -5.98 -1.15
N ASP A 170 3.89 -5.34 0.00
CA ASP A 170 4.67 -5.68 1.20
C ASP A 170 3.81 -6.58 2.12
N PRO A 171 4.29 -7.75 2.57
CA PRO A 171 3.53 -8.61 3.49
C PRO A 171 3.13 -7.94 4.82
N ARG A 172 3.74 -6.81 5.19
CA ARG A 172 3.35 -6.02 6.36
C ARG A 172 2.29 -4.97 6.07
N ASP A 173 1.98 -4.73 4.81
CA ASP A 173 0.93 -3.84 4.38
C ASP A 173 -0.42 -4.56 4.43
N LEU A 174 -1.18 -4.28 5.49
CA LEU A 174 -2.49 -4.91 5.72
C LEU A 174 -3.54 -4.51 4.68
N LEU A 175 -3.23 -3.57 3.78
CA LEU A 175 -4.10 -3.14 2.69
C LEU A 175 -3.62 -3.65 1.32
N ALA A 176 -2.53 -4.41 1.26
CA ALA A 176 -2.00 -4.97 0.03
C ALA A 176 -2.36 -6.46 -0.09
N TYR A 177 -3.21 -6.79 -1.06
CA TYR A 177 -3.70 -8.15 -1.24
C TYR A 177 -3.05 -8.80 -2.46
N VAL A 178 -2.78 -10.10 -2.35
CA VAL A 178 -2.24 -10.94 -3.42
C VAL A 178 -3.35 -11.22 -4.43
N GLY A 179 -3.05 -11.12 -5.73
CA GLY A 179 -4.04 -11.29 -6.79
C GLY A 179 -3.97 -12.63 -7.54
N SER A 180 -2.82 -13.32 -7.53
CA SER A 180 -2.67 -14.63 -8.17
C SER A 180 -3.58 -15.66 -7.53
N GLY A 181 -4.36 -16.35 -8.37
CA GLY A 181 -5.28 -17.40 -7.93
C GLY A 181 -6.61 -16.90 -7.37
N VAL A 182 -6.82 -15.57 -7.29
CA VAL A 182 -8.07 -14.98 -6.83
C VAL A 182 -9.15 -15.01 -7.92
N PHE A 183 -8.76 -14.72 -9.16
CA PHE A 183 -9.68 -14.68 -10.29
C PHE A 183 -9.76 -16.06 -10.97
N PRO A 184 -10.95 -16.53 -11.36
CA PRO A 184 -11.09 -17.70 -12.23
C PRO A 184 -10.27 -17.51 -13.49
N ASP A 185 -9.42 -18.47 -13.82
CA ASP A 185 -8.51 -18.38 -14.95
C ASP A 185 -8.88 -19.41 -16.02
N PRO A 186 -9.66 -19.03 -17.04
CA PRO A 186 -9.93 -19.91 -18.16
C PRO A 186 -8.76 -19.96 -19.15
N GLU A 187 -7.98 -18.88 -19.37
CA GLU A 187 -6.95 -18.82 -20.46
C GLU A 187 -5.76 -17.83 -20.28
N ARG A 188 -5.13 -17.70 -19.09
CA ARG A 188 -3.82 -17.03 -18.83
C ARG A 188 -3.80 -15.51 -18.60
N VAL A 189 -4.76 -14.88 -17.91
CA VAL A 189 -4.44 -13.55 -17.35
C VAL A 189 -3.53 -13.77 -16.13
N ARG A 190 -2.22 -13.59 -16.33
CA ARG A 190 -1.21 -13.90 -15.32
C ARG A 190 -1.05 -12.73 -14.37
N VAL A 191 -1.88 -12.69 -13.33
CA VAL A 191 -1.58 -11.84 -12.18
C VAL A 191 -0.28 -12.36 -11.57
N ARG A 192 0.78 -11.56 -11.64
CA ARG A 192 2.10 -11.87 -11.09
C ARG A 192 2.34 -11.04 -9.85
N ASP A 193 2.27 -11.69 -8.69
CA ASP A 193 2.56 -11.05 -7.42
C ASP A 193 4.07 -10.98 -7.13
N LEU A 194 4.52 -9.80 -6.69
CA LEU A 194 5.90 -9.55 -6.31
C LEU A 194 5.94 -8.92 -4.91
N ALA A 195 6.53 -9.66 -3.97
CA ALA A 195 6.73 -9.16 -2.63
C ALA A 195 7.92 -8.19 -2.56
N VAL A 196 7.74 -7.05 -1.91
CA VAL A 196 8.81 -6.12 -1.52
C VAL A 196 8.85 -6.00 0.00
N ASN A 197 10.05 -5.80 0.55
CA ASN A 197 10.24 -5.58 1.98
C ASN A 197 10.69 -4.14 2.22
N ASN A 198 9.74 -3.23 2.43
CA ASN A 198 9.95 -1.81 2.68
C ASN A 198 10.47 -1.51 4.10
N ARG A 199 10.55 -2.54 4.96
CA ARG A 199 11.08 -2.46 6.35
C ARG A 199 10.38 -1.42 7.24
N ALA A 200 9.14 -1.09 6.90
CA ALA A 200 8.26 -0.25 7.68
C ALA A 200 7.14 -1.11 8.32
N PRO A 201 6.64 -0.75 9.51
CA PRO A 201 5.43 -1.35 10.08
C PRO A 201 4.18 -0.74 9.45
N PHE A 202 3.04 -1.43 9.57
CA PHE A 202 1.73 -0.83 9.30
C PHE A 202 1.43 0.29 10.32
N PRO A 203 0.76 1.41 9.93
CA PRO A 203 0.26 1.74 8.59
C PRO A 203 1.31 2.33 7.64
N ARG A 204 2.44 2.82 8.17
CA ARG A 204 3.51 3.52 7.44
C ARG A 204 4.03 2.80 6.20
N VAL A 205 4.04 1.47 6.23
CA VAL A 205 4.46 0.65 5.10
C VAL A 205 3.65 0.95 3.83
N HIS A 206 2.36 1.26 3.97
CA HIS A 206 1.44 1.47 2.86
C HIS A 206 1.75 2.75 2.07
N SER A 207 2.21 3.81 2.74
CA SER A 207 2.63 5.07 2.11
C SER A 207 4.11 5.07 1.69
N SER A 208 4.90 4.09 2.15
CA SER A 208 6.37 4.09 1.99
C SER A 208 6.89 3.45 0.68
N TYR A 209 6.05 2.96 -0.22
CA TYR A 209 6.54 2.33 -1.46
C TYR A 209 7.37 3.34 -2.28
N PHE A 210 6.84 4.54 -2.50
CA PHE A 210 7.45 5.60 -3.31
C PHE A 210 8.38 6.52 -2.51
N ALA A 211 8.78 6.08 -1.32
CA ALA A 211 9.82 6.72 -0.53
C ALA A 211 11.09 6.94 -1.36
N LYS A 212 11.62 8.17 -1.39
CA LYS A 212 12.75 8.56 -2.26
C LYS A 212 13.94 7.61 -2.17
N LYS A 213 14.19 7.06 -0.98
CA LYS A 213 15.32 6.16 -0.72
C LYS A 213 14.99 4.68 -0.81
N ASN A 214 13.77 4.29 -1.15
CA ASN A 214 13.34 2.89 -1.21
C ASN A 214 13.91 2.16 -2.42
N LYS A 215 15.19 1.82 -2.32
CA LYS A 215 15.95 1.14 -3.38
C LYS A 215 15.38 -0.23 -3.72
N ARG A 216 14.69 -0.88 -2.76
CA ARG A 216 14.08 -2.20 -2.97
C ARG A 216 12.86 -2.10 -3.87
N PHE A 217 11.98 -1.14 -3.60
CA PHE A 217 10.83 -0.88 -4.46
C PHE A 217 11.26 -0.44 -5.86
N TYR A 218 12.15 0.56 -5.99
CA TYR A 218 12.60 1.01 -7.32
C TYR A 218 13.41 -0.06 -8.06
N GLY A 219 14.20 -0.86 -7.35
CA GLY A 219 14.91 -1.99 -7.94
C GLY A 219 13.96 -3.07 -8.47
N LEU A 220 12.83 -3.31 -7.80
CA LEU A 220 11.79 -4.20 -8.27
C LEU A 220 11.01 -3.57 -9.44
N LEU A 221 10.65 -2.29 -9.34
CA LEU A 221 9.92 -1.56 -10.39
C LEU A 221 10.69 -1.55 -11.71
N ASN A 222 12.01 -1.36 -11.66
CA ASN A 222 12.88 -1.43 -12.85
C ASN A 222 12.93 -2.81 -13.51
N GLN A 223 12.51 -3.88 -12.83
CA GLN A 223 12.46 -5.23 -13.42
C GLN A 223 11.13 -5.53 -14.12
N VAL A 224 10.10 -4.69 -13.89
CA VAL A 224 8.74 -4.95 -14.38
C VAL A 224 8.31 -3.96 -15.45
N LEU A 225 8.85 -2.74 -15.42
CA LEU A 225 8.68 -1.78 -16.49
C LEU A 225 9.54 -2.17 -17.71
N PRO A 226 9.03 -1.97 -18.94
CA PRO A 226 9.76 -2.21 -20.18
C PRO A 226 10.93 -1.23 -20.40
#